data_AF-A0A9P6N4M1-F1
#
_entry.id   AF-A0A9P6N4M1-F1
#
_cell.length_a   1.000
_cell.length_b   1.000
_cell.length_c   1.000
_cell.angle_alpha   90.00
_cell.angle_beta   90.00
_cell.angle_gamma   90.00
#
_symmetry.space_group_name_H-M   'P 1'
#
loop_
_entity.id
_entity.type
_entity.pdbx_description
1 polymer ?
#
loop_
_entity_poly.entity_id
_entity_poly.type
_entity_poly.pdbx_seq_one_letter_code
_entity_poly.pdbx_strand_id
1 'polypeptide(L)'
;YVTQSLSSWLCWFLSKLTIEDEIKKWSEELSQSTTCKIHDIQQSPAWKEITWPDSPSTGPALLNLVFSLFIDWFNPQGNRKRGAQQSFSVLSLNCLNLPPSLRNLIQNTCVAGITPGPNGPDTITVSHVLKALVDNLLLLEQGVEMATRQFPEGRLIRVKLLPLLGDMVGMHKVAGYASHSATLYCSWCWAKSTDIDRIQIWKLRTKEEVIEAANHSKAAVSLNQKDLILKETGVCWSEFIRLTYRNPVTHLPLGIMHNWFEGVLHHHFRFYWGFVLYTNEVKANMKRKRRQIEAESQAEHPRK
;
A
#
# COMPACT_ATOMS: atom_id res chain seq x y z
N TYR A 1 -17.38 3.21 11.42
CA TYR A 1 -16.20 2.42 10.98
C TYR A 1 -15.92 1.38 12.07
N VAL A 2 -15.30 0.26 11.74
CA VAL A 2 -14.95 -0.80 12.71
C VAL A 2 -13.44 -0.93 12.72
N THR A 3 -12.84 -1.05 13.90
CA THR A 3 -11.41 -1.30 14.08
C THR A 3 -11.21 -2.48 15.01
N GLN A 4 -10.25 -3.35 14.69
CA GLN A 4 -9.78 -4.40 15.59
C GLN A 4 -8.51 -3.92 16.29
N SER A 5 -8.38 -4.21 17.59
CA SER A 5 -7.14 -3.96 18.32
C SER A 5 -6.03 -4.86 17.77
N LEU A 6 -4.97 -4.25 17.22
CA LEU A 6 -3.82 -4.98 16.70
C LEU A 6 -3.12 -5.76 17.81
N SER A 7 -2.96 -5.17 18.99
CA SER A 7 -2.34 -5.84 20.14
C SER A 7 -3.13 -7.07 20.58
N SER A 8 -4.46 -6.98 20.65
CA SER A 8 -5.30 -8.13 21.01
C SER A 8 -5.24 -9.23 19.95
N TRP A 9 -5.23 -8.87 18.68
CA TRP A 9 -5.04 -9.83 17.59
C TRP A 9 -3.65 -10.47 17.63
N LEU A 10 -2.60 -9.71 17.93
CA LEU A 10 -1.23 -10.22 18.06
C LEU A 10 -1.10 -11.24 19.19
N CYS A 11 -1.70 -10.98 20.36
CA CYS A 11 -1.72 -11.95 21.46
C CYS A 11 -2.35 -13.28 21.03
N TRP A 12 -3.50 -13.22 20.34
CA TRP A 12 -4.15 -14.42 19.79
C TRP A 12 -3.32 -15.08 18.68
N PHE A 13 -2.71 -14.29 17.80
CA PHE A 13 -1.92 -14.79 16.68
C PHE A 13 -0.69 -15.54 17.18
N LEU A 14 0.02 -15.01 18.18
CA LEU A 14 1.20 -15.61 18.79
C LEU A 14 0.87 -16.70 19.83
N SER A 15 -0.39 -16.86 20.23
CA SER A 15 -0.80 -18.01 21.05
C SER A 15 -1.01 -19.30 20.24
N LYS A 16 -1.03 -19.20 18.90
CA LYS A 16 -1.20 -20.35 18.02
C LYS A 16 0.01 -21.27 18.05
N LEU A 17 -0.24 -22.57 17.90
CA LEU A 17 0.76 -23.63 18.08
C LEU A 17 2.00 -23.47 17.21
N THR A 18 1.85 -23.11 15.93
CA THR A 18 2.93 -23.21 14.94
C THR A 18 3.53 -21.86 14.54
N ILE A 19 2.97 -20.73 14.95
CA ILE A 19 3.33 -19.43 14.36
C ILE A 19 4.77 -19.03 14.66
N GLU A 20 5.21 -19.13 15.91
CA GLU A 20 6.59 -18.77 16.28
C GLU A 20 7.62 -19.73 15.67
N ASP A 21 7.30 -21.02 15.61
CA ASP A 21 8.18 -22.03 14.99
C ASP A 21 8.34 -21.79 13.49
N GLU A 22 7.25 -21.49 12.77
CA GLU A 22 7.28 -21.20 11.34
C GLU A 22 8.02 -19.90 11.03
N ILE A 23 7.90 -18.88 11.89
CA ILE A 23 8.69 -17.64 11.78
C ILE A 23 10.18 -17.95 11.92
N LYS A 24 10.56 -18.70 12.96
CA LYS A 24 11.97 -19.06 13.22
C LYS A 24 12.54 -19.89 12.07
N LYS A 25 11.83 -20.95 11.68
CA LYS A 25 12.22 -21.84 10.57
C LYS A 25 12.41 -21.07 9.26
N TRP A 26 11.45 -20.21 8.91
CA TRP A 26 11.55 -19.42 7.68
C TRP A 26 12.73 -18.45 7.69
N SER A 27 12.99 -17.81 8.84
CA SER A 27 14.18 -16.96 9.00
C SER A 27 15.48 -17.75 8.83
N GLU A 28 15.56 -18.97 9.35
CA GLU A 28 16.73 -19.84 9.20
C GLU A 28 16.93 -20.29 7.75
N GLU A 29 15.86 -20.71 7.08
CA GLU A 29 15.87 -21.08 5.65
C GLU A 29 16.39 -19.94 4.78
N LEU A 30 15.91 -18.71 5.00
CA LEU A 30 16.36 -17.54 4.26
C LEU A 30 17.81 -17.14 4.55
N SER A 31 18.30 -17.40 5.78
CA SER A 31 19.68 -17.10 6.17
C SER A 31 20.68 -18.07 5.55
N GLN A 32 20.25 -19.31 5.27
CA GLN A 32 21.07 -20.34 4.63
C GLN A 32 21.09 -20.22 3.10
N SER A 33 20.18 -19.44 2.51
CA SER A 33 20.11 -19.21 1.07
C SER A 33 21.35 -18.46 0.57
N THR A 34 22.21 -19.15 -0.17
CA THR A 34 23.43 -18.59 -0.79
C THR A 34 23.19 -17.95 -2.17
N THR A 35 21.95 -17.96 -2.66
CA THR A 35 21.63 -17.43 -3.99
C THR A 35 21.65 -15.90 -4.01
N CYS A 36 22.26 -15.30 -5.04
CA CYS A 36 22.17 -13.86 -5.30
C CYS A 36 20.75 -13.39 -5.70
N LYS A 37 19.83 -14.32 -5.97
CA LYS A 37 18.45 -14.04 -6.32
C LYS A 37 17.59 -13.81 -5.07
N ILE A 38 16.75 -12.79 -5.12
CA ILE A 38 15.75 -12.48 -4.09
C ILE A 38 14.52 -13.34 -4.36
N HIS A 39 14.18 -14.21 -3.41
CA HIS A 39 13.03 -15.12 -3.50
C HIS A 39 11.92 -14.75 -2.50
N ASP A 40 12.23 -13.95 -1.48
CA ASP A 40 11.24 -13.44 -0.53
C ASP A 40 11.52 -11.97 -0.15
N ILE A 41 10.49 -11.29 0.34
CA ILE A 41 10.56 -9.89 0.77
C ILE A 41 11.63 -9.65 1.85
N GLN A 42 11.89 -10.64 2.71
CA GLN A 42 12.90 -10.54 3.76
C GLN A 42 14.33 -10.42 3.24
N GLN A 43 14.58 -10.81 1.98
CA GLN A 43 15.88 -10.67 1.33
C GLN A 43 16.04 -9.32 0.61
N SER A 44 14.95 -8.54 0.50
CA SER A 44 14.95 -7.27 -0.23
C SER A 44 15.81 -6.20 0.46
N PRO A 45 16.37 -5.23 -0.30
CA PRO A 45 17.10 -4.10 0.29
C PRO A 45 16.27 -3.35 1.34
N ALA A 46 15.00 -3.07 1.04
CA ALA A 46 14.08 -2.39 1.95
C ALA A 46 13.88 -3.13 3.29
N TRP A 47 13.97 -4.46 3.30
CA TRP A 47 13.95 -5.24 4.54
C TRP A 47 15.29 -5.17 5.30
N LYS A 48 16.41 -5.23 4.58
CA LYS A 48 17.75 -5.20 5.18
C LYS A 48 18.11 -3.84 5.77
N GLU A 49 17.51 -2.77 5.26
CA GLU A 49 17.67 -1.40 5.77
C GLU A 49 16.87 -1.12 7.05
N ILE A 50 16.02 -2.07 7.51
CA ILE A 50 15.28 -1.88 8.76
C ILE A 50 16.26 -1.87 9.94
N THR A 51 16.30 -0.76 10.65
CA THR A 51 16.98 -0.68 11.95
C THR A 51 15.99 -1.04 13.06
N TRP A 52 16.46 -1.73 14.09
CA TRP A 52 15.70 -1.96 15.32
C TRP A 52 16.43 -1.26 16.47
N PRO A 53 15.72 -0.79 17.51
CA PRO A 53 16.39 -0.35 18.73
C PRO A 53 17.23 -1.50 19.30
N ASP A 54 18.27 -1.18 20.05
CA ASP A 54 19.13 -2.21 20.65
C ASP A 54 18.32 -3.22 21.46
N SER A 55 18.79 -4.46 21.43
CA SER A 55 18.20 -5.51 22.25
C SER A 55 18.64 -5.28 23.70
N PRO A 56 17.72 -5.40 24.67
CA PRO A 56 18.11 -5.38 26.08
C PRO A 56 19.18 -6.45 26.34
N SER A 57 20.31 -6.08 26.95
CA SER A 57 21.39 -7.01 27.30
C SER A 57 20.98 -8.00 28.39
N THR A 58 20.03 -7.58 29.23
CA THR A 58 19.31 -8.40 30.20
C THR A 58 17.83 -8.07 30.08
N GLY A 59 16.97 -9.07 29.89
CA GLY A 59 15.54 -8.84 29.70
C GLY A 59 14.79 -10.00 29.04
N PRO A 60 13.47 -9.85 28.86
CA PRO A 60 12.65 -10.86 28.19
C PRO A 60 13.10 -11.10 26.74
N ALA A 61 12.87 -12.31 26.23
CA ALA A 61 13.24 -12.67 24.87
C ALA A 61 12.59 -11.72 23.84
N LEU A 62 13.35 -11.25 22.84
CA LEU A 62 12.86 -10.31 21.84
C LEU A 62 12.30 -11.05 20.62
N LEU A 63 11.18 -10.60 20.06
CA LEU A 63 10.70 -10.98 18.73
C LEU A 63 10.30 -9.72 17.95
N ASN A 64 11.01 -9.48 16.86
CA ASN A 64 10.75 -8.39 15.94
C ASN A 64 9.87 -8.89 14.78
N LEU A 65 8.70 -8.28 14.62
CA LEU A 65 7.75 -8.61 13.57
C LEU A 65 7.59 -7.45 12.60
N VAL A 66 7.46 -7.79 11.32
CA VAL A 66 7.21 -6.85 10.24
C VAL A 66 5.90 -7.23 9.58
N PHE A 67 5.04 -6.24 9.38
CA PHE A 67 3.75 -6.41 8.72
C PHE A 67 3.67 -5.61 7.42
N SER A 68 2.87 -6.09 6.48
CA SER A 68 2.32 -5.30 5.38
C SER A 68 0.93 -4.80 5.77
N LEU A 69 0.52 -3.66 5.20
CA LEU A 69 -0.89 -3.23 5.21
C LEU A 69 -1.40 -3.34 3.79
N PHE A 70 -2.48 -4.06 3.59
CA PHE A 70 -3.23 -4.07 2.34
C PHE A 70 -4.49 -3.22 2.48
N ILE A 71 -4.80 -2.48 1.42
CA ILE A 71 -6.04 -1.73 1.30
C ILE A 71 -6.69 -1.95 -0.06
N ASP A 72 -8.00 -2.21 -0.04
CA ASP A 72 -8.83 -2.32 -1.24
C ASP A 72 -10.27 -1.88 -0.96
N TRP A 73 -10.96 -1.43 -2.00
CA TRP A 73 -12.32 -0.94 -1.95
C TRP A 73 -13.25 -1.99 -2.55
N PHE A 74 -14.28 -2.35 -1.80
CA PHE A 74 -15.24 -3.35 -2.21
C PHE A 74 -16.66 -2.81 -2.07
N ASN A 75 -17.54 -3.34 -2.91
CA ASN A 75 -18.97 -3.12 -2.78
C ASN A 75 -19.60 -4.26 -1.97
N PRO A 76 -20.12 -4.02 -0.75
CA PRO A 76 -20.75 -5.07 0.04
C PRO A 76 -22.02 -5.63 -0.61
N GLN A 77 -22.65 -4.89 -1.54
CA GLN A 77 -23.81 -5.34 -2.30
C GLN A 77 -23.44 -6.17 -3.54
N GLY A 78 -22.14 -6.37 -3.78
CA GLY A 78 -21.58 -7.05 -4.94
C GLY A 78 -21.57 -6.19 -6.21
N ASN A 79 -20.77 -6.62 -7.19
CA ASN A 79 -20.58 -5.89 -8.44
C ASN A 79 -21.71 -6.18 -9.45
N ARG A 80 -22.93 -5.73 -9.14
CA ARG A 80 -24.09 -5.82 -10.07
C ARG A 80 -24.16 -4.57 -10.94
N LYS A 81 -24.41 -4.75 -12.25
CA LYS A 81 -24.54 -3.65 -13.24
C LYS A 81 -25.72 -2.70 -12.96
N ARG A 82 -26.74 -3.16 -12.23
CA ARG A 82 -27.87 -2.38 -11.73
C ARG A 82 -27.98 -2.59 -10.22
N GLY A 83 -27.89 -1.51 -9.46
CA GLY A 83 -27.95 -1.50 -7.99
C GLY A 83 -27.23 -0.28 -7.43
N ALA A 84 -27.51 0.07 -6.17
CA ALA A 84 -26.74 1.10 -5.48
C ALA A 84 -25.29 0.64 -5.34
N GLN A 85 -24.34 1.43 -5.85
CA GLN A 85 -22.93 1.16 -5.61
C GLN A 85 -22.54 1.79 -4.29
N GLN A 86 -22.10 0.95 -3.35
CA GLN A 86 -21.46 1.39 -2.14
C GLN A 86 -20.00 0.98 -2.18
N SER A 87 -19.13 1.74 -1.55
CA SER A 87 -17.71 1.52 -1.52
C SER A 87 -17.23 1.64 -0.08
N PHE A 88 -16.77 0.51 0.44
CA PHE A 88 -16.14 0.38 1.74
C PHE A 88 -14.70 -0.05 1.48
N SER A 89 -13.76 0.32 2.35
CA SER A 89 -12.40 -0.19 2.24
C SER A 89 -12.04 -1.08 3.42
N VAL A 90 -11.30 -2.15 3.14
CA VAL A 90 -10.73 -3.04 4.15
C VAL A 90 -9.27 -2.67 4.38
N LEU A 91 -8.87 -2.58 5.65
CA LEU A 91 -7.48 -2.45 6.08
C LEU A 91 -7.06 -3.81 6.66
N SER A 92 -6.20 -4.55 5.97
CA SER A 92 -5.76 -5.86 6.43
C SER A 92 -4.25 -5.94 6.59
N LEU A 93 -3.78 -6.51 7.70
CA LEU A 93 -2.37 -6.67 7.99
C LEU A 93 -1.96 -8.15 7.87
N ASN A 94 -0.79 -8.38 7.29
CA ASN A 94 -0.21 -9.72 7.15
C ASN A 94 1.20 -9.73 7.73
N CYS A 95 1.52 -10.76 8.52
CA CYS A 95 2.84 -10.92 9.13
C CYS A 95 3.85 -11.40 8.08
N LEU A 96 4.77 -10.53 7.69
CA LEU A 96 5.78 -10.81 6.67
C LEU A 96 6.88 -11.74 7.16
N ASN A 97 6.99 -11.97 8.47
CA ASN A 97 7.90 -12.96 9.05
C ASN A 97 7.52 -14.40 8.71
N LEU A 98 6.24 -14.66 8.38
CA LEU A 98 5.79 -15.99 7.96
C LEU A 98 6.24 -16.33 6.53
N PRO A 99 6.39 -17.63 6.21
CA PRO A 99 6.63 -18.09 4.85
C PRO A 99 5.45 -17.76 3.91
N PRO A 100 5.67 -17.64 2.59
CA PRO A 100 4.63 -17.30 1.61
C PRO A 100 3.38 -18.19 1.68
N SER A 101 3.55 -19.48 1.98
CA SER A 101 2.46 -20.46 2.11
C SER A 101 1.51 -20.17 3.28
N LEU A 102 1.96 -19.43 4.31
CA LEU A 102 1.18 -19.14 5.52
C LEU A 102 0.79 -17.67 5.65
N ARG A 103 1.61 -16.76 5.10
CA ARG A 103 1.49 -15.30 5.25
C ARG A 103 0.13 -14.75 4.82
N ASN A 104 -0.43 -15.27 3.73
CA ASN A 104 -1.68 -14.78 3.12
C ASN A 104 -2.91 -15.64 3.45
N LEU A 105 -2.78 -16.62 4.35
CA LEU A 105 -3.95 -17.38 4.81
C LEU A 105 -4.89 -16.46 5.59
N ILE A 106 -6.19 -16.62 5.36
CA ILE A 106 -7.24 -15.82 6.03
C ILE A 106 -7.08 -15.89 7.55
N GLN A 107 -6.79 -17.08 8.08
CA GLN A 107 -6.57 -17.29 9.51
C GLN A 107 -5.39 -16.49 10.09
N ASN A 108 -4.43 -16.06 9.27
CA ASN A 108 -3.24 -15.30 9.67
C ASN A 108 -3.30 -13.82 9.22
N THR A 109 -4.45 -13.39 8.70
CA THR A 109 -4.69 -12.01 8.30
C THR A 109 -5.45 -11.28 9.41
N CYS A 110 -4.92 -10.13 9.84
CA CYS A 110 -5.60 -9.24 10.77
C CYS A 110 -6.45 -8.26 9.99
N VAL A 111 -7.74 -8.10 10.32
CA VAL A 111 -8.57 -7.03 9.75
C VAL A 111 -8.49 -5.83 10.69
N ALA A 112 -7.51 -4.96 10.45
CA ALA A 112 -7.25 -3.78 11.28
C ALA A 112 -8.44 -2.80 11.28
N GLY A 113 -9.17 -2.72 10.17
CA GLY A 113 -10.42 -1.97 10.16
C GLY A 113 -11.17 -1.98 8.83
N ILE A 114 -12.40 -1.45 8.88
CA ILE A 114 -13.26 -1.23 7.72
C ILE A 114 -13.74 0.22 7.75
N THR A 115 -13.48 0.95 6.66
CA THR A 115 -13.87 2.37 6.53
C THR A 115 -15.38 2.52 6.31
N PRO A 116 -15.97 3.67 6.68
CA PRO A 116 -17.40 3.86 6.51
C PRO A 116 -17.75 4.05 5.03
N GLY A 117 -18.81 3.38 4.57
CA GLY A 117 -19.47 3.70 3.30
C GLY A 117 -20.50 4.84 3.47
N PRO A 118 -21.33 5.13 2.45
CA PRO A 118 -21.44 4.42 1.17
C PRO A 118 -20.41 4.85 0.12
N ASN A 119 -19.69 5.95 0.33
CA ASN A 119 -18.65 6.42 -0.58
C ASN A 119 -17.27 6.05 -0.03
N GLY A 120 -16.31 5.80 -0.93
CA GLY A 120 -14.93 5.59 -0.52
C GLY A 120 -14.43 6.81 0.27
N PRO A 121 -13.73 6.62 1.41
CA PRO A 121 -13.34 7.71 2.29
C PRO A 121 -12.46 8.72 1.57
N ASP A 122 -12.64 10.01 1.87
CA ASP A 122 -11.71 11.06 1.45
C ASP A 122 -10.40 10.99 2.26
N THR A 123 -9.40 11.77 1.87
CA THR A 123 -8.08 11.81 2.53
C THR A 123 -8.17 12.14 4.02
N ILE A 124 -9.13 12.97 4.42
CA ILE A 124 -9.38 13.33 5.82
C ILE A 124 -9.90 12.11 6.58
N THR A 125 -10.94 11.45 6.07
CA THR A 125 -11.57 10.28 6.68
C THR A 125 -10.59 9.11 6.77
N VAL A 126 -9.82 8.85 5.71
CA VAL A 126 -8.76 7.84 5.70
C VAL A 126 -7.75 8.12 6.81
N SER A 127 -7.31 9.37 6.96
CA SER A 127 -6.37 9.76 8.01
C SER A 127 -6.93 9.50 9.42
N HIS A 128 -8.20 9.82 9.68
CA HIS A 128 -8.81 9.53 10.99
C HIS A 128 -8.89 8.02 11.29
N VAL A 129 -9.22 7.20 10.30
CA VAL A 129 -9.26 5.73 10.48
C VAL A 129 -7.85 5.17 10.69
N LEU A 130 -6.87 5.63 9.92
CA LEU A 130 -5.48 5.20 10.05
C LEU A 130 -4.83 5.64 11.36
N LYS A 131 -5.26 6.77 11.94
CA LYS A 131 -4.69 7.31 13.17
C LYS A 131 -4.68 6.28 14.29
N ALA A 132 -5.79 5.57 14.50
CA ALA A 132 -5.88 4.54 15.55
C ALA A 132 -4.88 3.39 15.32
N LEU A 133 -4.73 2.95 14.07
CA LEU A 133 -3.75 1.91 13.71
C LEU A 133 -2.31 2.41 13.89
N VAL A 134 -2.01 3.63 13.44
CA VAL A 134 -0.67 4.24 13.57
C VAL A 134 -0.30 4.47 15.03
N ASP A 135 -1.24 4.90 15.87
CA ASP A 135 -1.04 5.06 17.32
C ASP A 135 -0.64 3.72 17.96
N ASN A 136 -1.30 2.62 17.59
CA ASN A 136 -0.94 1.27 18.05
C ASN A 136 0.45 0.84 17.54
N LEU A 137 0.77 1.11 16.28
CA LEU A 137 2.06 0.77 15.69
C LEU A 137 3.22 1.53 16.34
N LEU A 138 3.03 2.78 16.74
CA LEU A 138 4.04 3.56 17.46
C LEU A 138 4.34 2.98 18.85
N LEU A 139 3.33 2.44 19.53
CA LEU A 139 3.52 1.73 20.80
C LEU A 139 4.27 0.41 20.58
N LEU A 140 3.84 -0.38 19.59
CA LEU A 140 4.46 -1.66 19.26
C LEU A 140 5.87 -1.50 18.70
N GLU A 141 6.23 -0.36 18.09
CA GLU A 141 7.59 -0.10 17.63
C GLU A 141 8.58 -0.06 18.81
N GLN A 142 8.19 0.56 19.92
CA GLN A 142 9.02 0.66 21.13
C GLN A 142 9.20 -0.72 21.78
N GLY A 143 8.14 -1.52 21.72
CA GLY A 143 8.10 -2.88 22.22
C GLY A 143 7.09 -3.03 23.34
N VAL A 144 6.32 -4.12 23.29
CA VAL A 144 5.32 -4.46 24.30
C VAL A 144 5.57 -5.88 24.78
N GLU A 145 5.64 -6.07 26.09
CA GLU A 145 5.69 -7.40 26.67
C GLU A 145 4.33 -8.08 26.51
N MET A 146 4.33 -9.28 25.92
CA MET A 146 3.12 -10.09 25.78
C MET A 146 3.44 -11.57 25.93
N ALA A 147 2.53 -12.29 26.57
CA ALA A 147 2.57 -13.75 26.63
C ALA A 147 2.38 -14.33 25.22
N THR A 148 3.20 -15.33 24.90
CA THR A 148 3.15 -16.06 23.64
C THR A 148 3.14 -17.55 23.92
N ARG A 149 2.91 -18.37 22.90
CA ARG A 149 2.85 -19.83 23.09
C ARG A 149 4.17 -20.41 23.59
N GLN A 150 5.30 -19.89 23.10
CA GLN A 150 6.65 -20.33 23.50
C GLN A 150 7.15 -19.63 24.76
N PHE A 151 6.66 -18.43 25.05
CA PHE A 151 7.03 -17.65 26.24
C PHE A 151 5.76 -17.26 27.03
N PRO A 152 5.20 -18.18 27.86
CA PRO A 152 3.98 -17.92 28.63
C PRO A 152 4.12 -16.80 29.66
N GLU A 153 5.32 -16.63 30.23
CA GLU A 153 5.65 -15.54 31.18
C GLU A 153 5.82 -14.17 30.50
N GLY A 154 5.70 -14.12 29.17
CA GLY A 154 5.90 -12.90 28.40
C GLY A 154 7.23 -12.86 27.66
N ARG A 155 7.20 -12.18 26.52
CA ARG A 155 8.37 -11.82 25.74
C ARG A 155 8.19 -10.42 25.16
N LEU A 156 9.28 -9.71 24.87
CA LEU A 156 9.21 -8.39 24.26
C LEU A 156 8.91 -8.54 22.77
N ILE A 157 7.79 -7.98 22.32
CA ILE A 157 7.40 -7.96 20.90
C ILE A 157 7.52 -6.55 20.36
N ARG A 158 8.26 -6.40 19.25
CA ARG A 158 8.29 -5.15 18.48
C ARG A 158 7.67 -5.35 17.12
N VAL A 159 6.94 -4.34 16.63
CA VAL A 159 6.27 -4.40 15.33
C VAL A 159 6.63 -3.20 14.46
N LYS A 160 6.94 -3.46 13.19
CA LYS A 160 7.08 -2.42 12.15
C LYS A 160 6.16 -2.71 10.96
N LEU A 161 5.57 -1.66 10.40
CA LEU A 161 4.79 -1.71 9.18
C LEU A 161 5.63 -1.27 7.98
N LEU A 162 5.88 -2.14 7.00
CA LEU A 162 6.67 -1.77 5.82
C LEU A 162 5.81 -1.49 4.60
N PRO A 163 5.49 -2.45 3.71
CA PRO A 163 4.82 -2.10 2.49
C PRO A 163 3.35 -1.78 2.73
N LEU A 164 2.89 -0.71 2.12
CA LEU A 164 1.47 -0.52 1.85
C LEU A 164 1.18 -1.14 0.49
N LEU A 165 0.23 -2.07 0.47
CA LEU A 165 -0.19 -2.84 -0.69
C LEU A 165 -1.62 -2.46 -1.06
N GLY A 166 -1.92 -2.52 -2.36
CA GLY A 166 -3.26 -2.20 -2.87
C GLY A 166 -3.18 -1.88 -4.35
N ASP A 167 -4.29 -1.40 -4.90
CA ASP A 167 -4.29 -0.72 -6.18
C ASP A 167 -3.67 0.70 -6.04
N MET A 168 -3.30 1.31 -7.17
CA MET A 168 -2.63 2.62 -7.13
C MET A 168 -3.52 3.71 -6.53
N VAL A 169 -4.82 3.68 -6.83
CA VAL A 169 -5.81 4.64 -6.33
C VAL A 169 -5.83 4.62 -4.80
N GLY A 170 -5.92 3.42 -4.23
CA GLY A 170 -6.02 3.21 -2.82
C GLY A 170 -4.73 3.51 -2.07
N MET A 171 -3.61 3.03 -2.61
CA MET A 171 -2.30 3.29 -2.03
C MET A 171 -2.00 4.80 -2.01
N HIS A 172 -2.27 5.53 -3.09
CA HIS A 172 -2.02 6.97 -3.12
C HIS A 172 -2.87 7.70 -2.08
N LYS A 173 -4.14 7.33 -1.95
CA LYS A 173 -5.05 7.96 -0.99
C LYS A 173 -4.61 7.75 0.47
N VAL A 174 -4.13 6.55 0.80
CA VAL A 174 -3.63 6.22 2.15
C VAL A 174 -2.25 6.81 2.41
N ALA A 175 -1.36 6.77 1.42
CA ALA A 175 0.01 7.25 1.56
C ALA A 175 0.13 8.78 1.42
N GLY A 176 -0.94 9.47 1.02
CA GLY A 176 -0.95 10.91 0.85
C GLY A 176 -0.34 11.37 -0.47
N TYR A 177 -0.43 10.57 -1.53
CA TYR A 177 -0.07 10.98 -2.88
C TYR A 177 -1.28 11.49 -3.65
N ALA A 178 -1.04 12.36 -4.63
CA ALA A 178 -2.05 12.79 -5.57
C ALA A 178 -2.61 11.61 -6.38
N SER A 179 -3.82 11.78 -6.91
CA SER A 179 -4.46 10.79 -7.79
C SER A 179 -3.55 10.38 -8.94
N HIS A 180 -3.69 9.14 -9.43
CA HIS A 180 -3.04 8.69 -10.66
C HIS A 180 -3.36 9.56 -11.90
N SER A 181 -4.42 10.38 -11.82
CA SER A 181 -4.83 11.32 -12.88
C SER A 181 -4.28 12.74 -12.69
N ALA A 182 -3.51 13.01 -11.63
CA ALA A 182 -2.96 14.33 -11.35
C ALA A 182 -1.75 14.63 -12.26
N THR A 183 -1.32 15.90 -12.31
CA THR A 183 -0.09 16.28 -13.02
C THR A 183 1.11 15.52 -12.48
N LEU A 184 1.31 15.53 -11.16
CA LEU A 184 2.33 14.73 -10.48
C LEU A 184 1.70 13.44 -9.97
N TYR A 185 1.57 12.45 -10.86
CA TYR A 185 0.88 11.19 -10.56
C TYR A 185 1.79 10.12 -9.93
N CYS A 186 3.11 10.20 -10.11
CA CYS A 186 4.02 9.13 -9.71
C CYS A 186 4.47 9.23 -8.25
N SER A 187 4.40 8.11 -7.52
CA SER A 187 4.86 8.01 -6.14
C SER A 187 6.39 7.91 -6.00
N TRP A 188 7.09 7.43 -7.04
CA TRP A 188 8.56 7.26 -7.02
C TRP A 188 9.35 8.42 -7.61
N CYS A 189 8.80 9.15 -8.57
CA CYS A 189 9.57 10.15 -9.32
C CYS A 189 8.75 11.40 -9.63
N TRP A 190 9.44 12.42 -10.12
CA TRP A 190 8.89 13.74 -10.48
C TRP A 190 8.27 13.78 -11.89
N ALA A 191 7.77 12.65 -12.39
CA ALA A 191 7.11 12.56 -13.69
C ALA A 191 5.83 13.42 -13.73
N LYS A 192 5.64 14.12 -14.84
CA LYS A 192 4.41 14.87 -15.13
C LYS A 192 3.55 14.11 -16.12
N SER A 193 2.22 14.20 -15.98
CA SER A 193 1.26 13.58 -16.90
C SER A 193 1.42 14.09 -18.34
N THR A 194 1.86 15.34 -18.52
CA THR A 194 2.19 15.93 -19.83
C THR A 194 3.38 15.30 -20.53
N ASP A 195 4.22 14.56 -19.79
CA ASP A 195 5.43 13.93 -20.32
C ASP A 195 5.37 12.40 -20.26
N ILE A 196 4.16 11.83 -20.13
CA ILE A 196 3.97 10.38 -19.97
C ILE A 196 4.47 9.58 -21.19
N ASP A 197 4.35 10.15 -22.39
CA ASP A 197 4.74 9.51 -23.65
C ASP A 197 6.25 9.38 -23.81
N ARG A 198 7.05 10.06 -22.97
CA ARG A 198 8.51 9.96 -23.02
C ARG A 198 9.05 8.65 -22.45
N ILE A 199 8.24 7.89 -21.70
CA ILE A 199 8.55 6.55 -21.16
C ILE A 199 9.96 6.50 -20.55
N GLN A 200 10.24 7.39 -19.60
CA GLN A 200 11.53 7.46 -18.91
C GLN A 200 11.35 7.61 -17.40
N ILE A 201 12.37 7.19 -16.65
CA ILE A 201 12.42 7.40 -15.21
C ILE A 201 12.93 8.83 -14.96
N TRP A 202 12.05 9.67 -14.42
CA TRP A 202 12.41 11.01 -13.99
C TRP A 202 13.20 10.99 -12.68
N LYS A 203 13.69 12.16 -12.25
CA LYS A 203 14.33 12.33 -10.94
C LYS A 203 13.49 11.62 -9.87
N LEU A 204 14.11 10.71 -9.13
CA LEU A 204 13.45 10.00 -8.04
C LEU A 204 13.17 10.96 -6.89
N ARG A 205 12.06 10.74 -6.20
CA ARG A 205 11.72 11.43 -4.95
C ARG A 205 12.60 10.87 -3.83
N THR A 206 13.02 11.72 -2.91
CA THR A 206 13.67 11.26 -1.67
C THR A 206 12.66 11.12 -0.54
N LYS A 207 13.04 10.39 0.52
CA LYS A 207 12.22 10.26 1.74
C LYS A 207 11.99 11.63 2.37
N GLU A 208 13.03 12.44 2.42
CA GLU A 208 13.06 13.76 3.04
C GLU A 208 12.14 14.73 2.29
N GLU A 209 12.22 14.76 0.95
CA GLU A 209 11.35 15.60 0.10
C GLU A 209 9.86 15.29 0.35
N VAL A 210 9.50 14.00 0.46
CA VAL A 210 8.10 13.59 0.68
C VAL A 210 7.63 13.93 2.09
N ILE A 211 8.47 13.70 3.10
CA ILE A 211 8.14 14.03 4.50
C ILE A 211 7.96 15.55 4.68
N GLU A 212 8.85 16.35 4.09
CA GLU A 212 8.77 17.81 4.13
C GLU A 212 7.46 18.31 3.49
N ALA A 213 7.14 17.85 2.28
CA ALA A 213 5.90 18.21 1.60
C ALA A 213 4.65 17.81 2.40
N ALA A 214 4.64 16.62 2.99
CA ALA A 214 3.53 16.18 3.83
C ALA A 214 3.37 17.01 5.11
N ASN A 215 4.48 17.39 5.76
CA ASN A 215 4.47 18.28 6.93
C ASN A 215 3.99 19.68 6.57
N HIS A 216 4.42 20.24 5.44
CA HIS A 216 3.90 21.51 4.92
C HIS A 216 2.39 21.42 4.66
N SER A 217 1.91 20.33 4.07
CA SER A 217 0.47 20.08 3.88
C SER A 217 -0.29 20.00 5.20
N LYS A 218 0.30 19.39 6.25
CA LYS A 218 -0.30 19.32 7.59
C LYS A 218 -0.40 20.69 8.25
N ALA A 219 0.64 21.51 8.13
CA ALA A 219 0.72 22.84 8.73
C ALA A 219 -0.16 23.89 8.01
N ALA A 220 -0.60 23.62 6.78
CA ALA A 220 -1.46 24.51 6.03
C ALA A 220 -2.82 24.73 6.72
N VAL A 221 -3.19 26.00 6.85
CA VAL A 221 -4.36 26.47 7.62
C VAL A 221 -5.66 26.36 6.82
N SER A 222 -5.58 26.45 5.49
CA SER A 222 -6.75 26.42 4.60
C SER A 222 -6.73 25.23 3.63
N LEU A 223 -7.91 24.82 3.17
CA LEU A 223 -8.05 23.80 2.12
C LEU A 223 -7.37 24.23 0.82
N ASN A 224 -7.49 25.51 0.44
CA ASN A 224 -6.84 26.03 -0.76
C ASN A 224 -5.31 25.91 -0.71
N GLN A 225 -4.70 26.17 0.45
CA GLN A 225 -3.26 25.98 0.63
C GLN A 225 -2.87 24.50 0.52
N LYS A 226 -3.66 23.58 1.10
CA LYS A 226 -3.43 22.13 0.98
C LYS A 226 -3.51 21.68 -0.49
N ASP A 227 -4.49 22.19 -1.23
CA ASP A 227 -4.66 21.88 -2.66
C ASP A 227 -3.51 22.42 -3.50
N LEU A 228 -2.99 23.62 -3.19
CA LEU A 228 -1.83 24.17 -3.85
C LEU A 228 -0.58 23.31 -3.61
N ILE A 229 -0.31 22.95 -2.36
CA ILE A 229 0.81 22.07 -1.99
C ILE A 229 0.68 20.72 -2.69
N LEU A 230 -0.52 20.14 -2.73
CA LEU A 230 -0.76 18.87 -3.43
C LEU A 230 -0.49 18.98 -4.93
N LYS A 231 -0.88 20.09 -5.57
CA LYS A 231 -0.61 20.33 -7.00
C LYS A 231 0.89 20.51 -7.30
N GLU A 232 1.60 21.23 -6.43
CA GLU A 232 3.02 21.55 -6.62
C GLU A 232 3.94 20.36 -6.31
N THR A 233 3.61 19.58 -5.28
CA THR A 233 4.47 18.51 -4.78
C THR A 233 3.97 17.11 -5.15
N GLY A 234 2.68 16.95 -5.42
CA GLY A 234 2.04 15.65 -5.57
C GLY A 234 1.79 14.92 -4.25
N VAL A 235 1.98 15.58 -3.10
CA VAL A 235 1.90 14.99 -1.76
C VAL A 235 1.02 15.82 -0.82
N CYS A 236 0.25 15.14 0.04
CA CYS A 236 -0.46 15.71 1.18
C CYS A 236 -0.14 14.93 2.47
N TRP A 237 -0.63 15.42 3.61
CA TRP A 237 -0.45 14.72 4.89
C TRP A 237 -1.07 13.31 4.85
N SER A 238 -0.34 12.36 5.44
CA SER A 238 -0.82 11.02 5.79
C SER A 238 -0.34 10.66 7.19
N GLU A 239 -1.14 9.92 7.96
CA GLU A 239 -0.72 9.42 9.27
C GLU A 239 0.54 8.55 9.21
N PHE A 240 0.84 7.95 8.05
CA PHE A 240 2.05 7.16 7.85
C PHE A 240 3.34 7.95 7.96
N ILE A 241 3.31 9.27 7.80
CA ILE A 241 4.48 10.13 7.98
C ILE A 241 4.98 10.12 9.43
N ARG A 242 4.13 9.74 10.39
CA ARG A 242 4.51 9.58 11.80
C ARG A 242 5.38 8.35 12.05
N LEU A 243 5.36 7.36 11.16
CA LEU A 243 6.17 6.15 11.25
C LEU A 243 7.57 6.42 10.68
N THR A 244 8.46 6.96 11.52
CA THR A 244 9.78 7.49 11.08
C THR A 244 10.69 6.43 10.46
N TYR A 245 10.50 5.16 10.81
CA TYR A 245 11.21 4.02 10.21
C TYR A 245 10.76 3.70 8.78
N ARG A 246 9.60 4.17 8.33
CA ARG A 246 9.16 3.95 6.95
C ARG A 246 9.84 4.91 5.98
N ASN A 247 10.03 4.44 4.76
CA ASN A 247 10.34 5.26 3.61
C ASN A 247 9.06 5.36 2.74
N PRO A 248 8.46 6.55 2.61
CA PRO A 248 7.20 6.71 1.88
C PRO A 248 7.33 6.47 0.38
N VAL A 249 8.55 6.45 -0.16
CA VAL A 249 8.83 6.20 -1.58
C VAL A 249 9.03 4.71 -1.86
N THR A 250 9.92 4.05 -1.11
CA THR A 250 10.30 2.66 -1.40
C THR A 250 9.35 1.62 -0.78
N HIS A 251 8.58 1.99 0.25
CA HIS A 251 7.61 1.09 0.88
C HIS A 251 6.19 1.17 0.28
N LEU A 252 6.10 1.63 -0.97
CA LEU A 252 4.90 1.59 -1.80
C LEU A 252 5.21 0.76 -3.06
N PRO A 253 5.14 -0.58 -3.01
CA PRO A 253 5.36 -1.39 -4.20
C PRO A 253 4.15 -1.35 -5.15
N LEU A 254 4.41 -1.49 -6.45
CA LEU A 254 3.35 -1.71 -7.45
C LEU A 254 2.74 -3.10 -7.31
N GLY A 255 1.42 -3.17 -7.17
CA GLY A 255 0.70 -4.43 -7.26
C GLY A 255 0.75 -5.02 -8.67
N ILE A 256 1.25 -6.25 -8.82
CA ILE A 256 1.34 -6.94 -10.13
C ILE A 256 -0.05 -7.19 -10.72
N MET A 257 -1.03 -7.57 -9.89
CA MET A 257 -2.38 -7.91 -10.36
C MET A 257 -3.05 -6.74 -11.08
N HIS A 258 -3.27 -5.62 -10.39
CA HIS A 258 -3.98 -4.47 -10.96
C HIS A 258 -3.18 -3.73 -12.04
N ASN A 259 -1.85 -3.64 -11.92
CA ASN A 259 -1.04 -2.89 -12.89
C ASN A 259 -0.65 -3.75 -14.10
N TRP A 260 -0.08 -4.93 -13.87
CA TRP A 260 0.43 -5.76 -14.97
C TRP A 260 -0.66 -6.62 -15.60
N PHE A 261 -1.37 -7.44 -14.82
CA PHE A 261 -2.37 -8.35 -15.37
C PHE A 261 -3.65 -7.63 -15.82
N GLU A 262 -4.25 -6.82 -14.96
CA GLU A 262 -5.52 -6.13 -15.25
C GLU A 262 -5.33 -4.79 -15.96
N GLY A 263 -4.14 -4.20 -15.89
CA GLY A 263 -3.80 -2.97 -16.59
C GLY A 263 -3.16 -3.28 -17.95
N VAL A 264 -1.85 -3.54 -17.95
CA VAL A 264 -1.04 -3.70 -19.17
C VAL A 264 -1.52 -4.87 -20.03
N LEU A 265 -1.57 -6.07 -19.46
CA LEU A 265 -1.88 -7.28 -20.21
C LEU A 265 -3.31 -7.23 -20.75
N HIS A 266 -4.28 -6.89 -19.90
CA HIS A 266 -5.67 -6.70 -20.31
C HIS A 266 -5.83 -5.68 -21.45
N HIS A 267 -5.13 -4.55 -21.37
CA HIS A 267 -5.14 -3.53 -22.40
C HIS A 267 -4.57 -4.06 -23.73
N HIS A 268 -3.43 -4.77 -23.69
CA HIS A 268 -2.84 -5.39 -24.88
C HIS A 268 -3.75 -6.43 -25.52
N PHE A 269 -4.30 -7.35 -24.72
CA PHE A 269 -5.24 -8.35 -25.20
C PHE A 269 -6.47 -7.73 -25.87
N ARG A 270 -7.08 -6.70 -25.25
CA ARG A 270 -8.31 -6.09 -25.76
C ARG A 270 -8.08 -5.17 -26.94
N PHE A 271 -7.10 -4.27 -26.86
CA PHE A 271 -6.98 -3.17 -27.82
C PHE A 271 -5.96 -3.44 -28.93
N TYR A 272 -4.87 -4.14 -28.64
CA TYR A 272 -3.81 -4.42 -29.62
C TYR A 272 -4.00 -5.76 -30.31
N TRP A 273 -4.40 -6.80 -29.58
CA TRP A 273 -4.60 -8.14 -30.14
C TRP A 273 -6.04 -8.43 -30.54
N GLY A 274 -6.97 -7.55 -30.20
CA GLY A 274 -8.36 -7.65 -30.65
C GLY A 274 -9.16 -8.79 -30.02
N PHE A 275 -8.73 -9.33 -28.87
CA PHE A 275 -9.50 -10.29 -28.07
C PHE A 275 -10.66 -9.61 -27.33
N VAL A 276 -11.51 -8.92 -28.07
CA VAL A 276 -12.73 -8.30 -27.56
C VAL A 276 -13.88 -9.27 -27.80
N LEU A 277 -14.52 -9.73 -26.72
CA LEU A 277 -15.88 -10.25 -26.83
C LEU A 277 -16.77 -9.10 -27.31
N TYR A 278 -17.12 -9.13 -28.59
CA TYR A 278 -17.91 -8.10 -29.26
C TYR A 278 -19.33 -8.03 -28.67
N THR A 279 -19.50 -7.31 -27.56
CA THR A 279 -20.81 -6.78 -27.19
C THR A 279 -21.01 -5.43 -27.88
N ASN A 280 -22.26 -5.11 -28.22
CA ASN A 280 -22.59 -3.91 -28.99
C ASN A 280 -22.14 -2.60 -28.30
N GLU A 281 -22.06 -2.57 -26.97
CA GLU A 281 -21.52 -1.44 -26.18
C GLU A 281 -20.02 -1.23 -26.42
N VAL A 282 -19.25 -2.31 -26.54
CA VAL A 282 -17.79 -2.21 -26.72
C VAL A 282 -17.45 -1.73 -28.13
N LYS A 283 -18.26 -2.10 -29.14
CA LYS A 283 -18.17 -1.53 -30.49
C LYS A 283 -18.41 -0.01 -30.49
N ALA A 284 -19.40 0.46 -29.74
CA ALA A 284 -19.72 1.89 -29.65
C ALA A 284 -18.60 2.69 -28.96
N ASN A 285 -18.05 2.18 -27.85
CA ASN A 285 -16.96 2.84 -27.13
C ASN A 285 -15.64 2.82 -27.91
N MET A 286 -15.30 1.72 -28.60
CA MET A 286 -14.13 1.69 -29.49
C MET A 286 -14.26 2.68 -30.65
N LYS A 287 -15.45 2.78 -31.26
CA LYS A 287 -15.70 3.75 -32.34
C LYS A 287 -15.56 5.20 -31.85
N ARG A 288 -15.95 5.48 -30.61
CA ARG A 288 -15.79 6.81 -29.98
C ARG A 288 -14.32 7.12 -29.68
N LYS A 289 -13.58 6.16 -29.12
CA LYS A 289 -12.16 6.32 -28.78
C LYS A 289 -11.28 6.42 -30.02
N ARG A 290 -11.58 5.66 -31.08
CA ARG A 290 -10.89 5.74 -32.37
C ARG A 290 -11.11 7.09 -33.05
N ARG A 291 -12.34 7.62 -33.04
CA ARG A 291 -12.62 8.99 -33.54
C ARG A 291 -11.88 10.08 -32.76
N GLN A 292 -11.67 9.88 -31.46
CA GLN A 292 -10.94 10.82 -30.63
C GLN A 292 -9.44 10.83 -30.98
N ILE A 293 -8.84 9.64 -31.12
CA ILE A 293 -7.44 9.50 -31.57
C ILE A 293 -7.24 10.04 -32.98
N GLU A 294 -8.17 9.77 -33.91
CA GLU A 294 -8.13 10.31 -35.28
C GLU A 294 -8.27 11.84 -35.32
N ALA A 295 -9.06 12.42 -34.40
CA ALA A 295 -9.20 13.88 -34.28
C ALA A 295 -7.95 14.54 -33.66
N GLU A 296 -7.33 13.90 -32.67
CA GLU A 296 -6.08 14.36 -32.05
C GLU A 296 -4.91 14.30 -33.05
N SER A 297 -4.83 13.23 -33.86
CA SER A 297 -3.84 13.10 -34.94
C SER A 297 -4.02 14.14 -36.06
N GLN A 298 -5.25 14.55 -36.38
CA GLN A 298 -5.52 15.60 -37.37
C GLN A 298 -5.22 17.02 -36.84
N ALA A 299 -5.26 17.23 -35.53
CA ALA A 299 -4.89 18.49 -34.90
C ALA A 299 -3.37 18.73 -34.86
N GLU A 300 -2.56 17.66 -34.82
CA GLU A 300 -1.10 17.76 -34.76
C GLU A 300 -0.43 17.98 -36.13
N HIS A 301 -1.10 17.74 -37.26
CA HIS A 301 -0.60 18.01 -38.61
C HIS A 301 -1.67 18.69 -39.48
N PRO A 302 -1.88 20.01 -39.33
CA PRO A 302 -2.74 20.73 -40.24
C PRO A 302 -2.13 20.67 -41.65
N ARG A 303 -2.87 20.08 -42.60
CA ARG A 303 -2.49 20.15 -44.02
C ARG A 303 -2.39 21.63 -44.40
N LYS A 304 -1.21 22.04 -44.85
CA LYS A 304 -0.93 23.37 -45.42
C LYS A 304 -1.90 23.69 -46.55
#